data_AF-A0A1V5PTP6-F1
#
_entry.id   AF-A0A1V5PTP6-F1
#
_cell.length_a   1.000
_cell.length_b   1.000
_cell.length_c   1.000
_cell.angle_alpha   90.00
_cell.angle_beta   90.00
_cell.angle_gamma   90.00
#
_symmetry.space_group_name_H-M   'P 1'
#
loop_
_entity.id
_entity.type
_entity.pdbx_description
1 polymer ?
#
loop_
_entity_poly.entity_id
_entity_poly.type
_entity_poly.pdbx_seq_one_letter_code
_entity_poly.pdbx_strand_id
1 'polypeptide(L)'
;MAAAASTVTISRIFAAGSACDILYLADNAGEIVLDRLLIEALGPARVTVAVRGAPVINDATMDGSDAPGTVLSDCSEAFQERFRKADLVISKGQGNFETLSGAPRDVCFLFKVKCPVISSNVGLPPGTQALLWSRAGKDNKGES
;
A
#
# COMPACT_ATOMS: atom_id res chain seq x y z
N MET A 1 8.92 12.00 -22.12
CA MET A 1 8.10 11.13 -21.24
C MET A 1 8.08 11.53 -19.76
N ALA A 2 9.08 12.26 -19.21
CA ALA A 2 9.11 12.62 -17.78
C ALA A 2 7.96 13.54 -17.29
N ALA A 3 7.42 14.43 -18.13
CA ALA A 3 6.39 15.39 -17.73
C ALA A 3 5.02 14.75 -17.39
N ALA A 4 4.68 13.61 -18.01
CA ALA A 4 3.44 12.88 -17.73
C ALA A 4 3.51 12.12 -16.40
N ALA A 5 4.68 11.56 -16.05
CA ALA A 5 4.90 10.92 -14.75
C ALA A 5 4.77 11.95 -13.60
N SER A 6 5.35 13.14 -13.76
CA SER A 6 5.29 14.20 -12.73
C SER A 6 3.88 14.76 -12.47
N THR A 7 3.04 14.87 -13.51
CA THR A 7 1.66 15.39 -13.37
C THR A 7 0.73 14.37 -12.69
N VAL A 8 0.95 13.08 -12.94
CA VAL A 8 0.24 11.97 -12.27
C VAL A 8 0.64 11.89 -10.79
N THR A 9 1.90 12.14 -10.46
CA THR A 9 2.37 12.17 -9.06
C THR A 9 1.72 13.29 -8.25
N ILE A 10 1.59 14.50 -8.80
CA ILE A 10 0.97 15.63 -8.10
C ILE A 10 -0.53 15.39 -7.82
N SER A 11 -1.27 14.90 -8.82
CA SER A 11 -2.71 14.61 -8.65
C SER A 11 -2.95 13.53 -7.58
N ARG A 12 -2.03 12.57 -7.46
CA ARG A 12 -2.07 11.51 -6.45
C ARG A 12 -1.71 12.00 -5.04
N ILE A 13 -0.81 12.98 -4.93
CA ILE A 13 -0.55 13.70 -3.68
C ILE A 13 -1.81 14.45 -3.23
N PHE A 14 -2.51 15.12 -4.15
CA PHE A 14 -3.77 15.79 -3.83
C PHE A 14 -4.88 14.81 -3.45
N ALA A 15 -4.98 13.66 -4.11
CA ALA A 15 -5.91 12.59 -3.74
C ALA A 15 -5.68 12.11 -2.30
N ALA A 16 -4.43 12.03 -1.84
CA ALA A 16 -4.12 11.74 -0.45
C ALA A 16 -4.56 12.85 0.52
N GLY A 17 -4.47 14.12 0.11
CA GLY A 17 -4.94 15.25 0.91
C GLY A 17 -6.47 15.30 1.06
N SER A 18 -7.22 14.88 0.04
CA SER A 18 -8.69 14.92 0.01
C SER A 18 -9.38 13.65 0.50
N ALA A 19 -8.67 12.53 0.66
CA ALA A 19 -9.24 11.27 1.12
C ALA A 19 -9.84 11.41 2.53
N CYS A 20 -11.07 10.93 2.70
CA CYS A 20 -11.80 10.96 3.98
C CYS A 20 -11.78 9.59 4.68
N ASP A 21 -11.62 8.50 3.93
CA ASP A 21 -11.41 7.14 4.45
C ASP A 21 -10.15 6.52 3.87
N ILE A 22 -9.13 6.36 4.72
CA ILE A 22 -7.81 5.84 4.36
C ILE A 22 -7.62 4.49 5.03
N LEU A 23 -7.36 3.45 4.23
CA LEU A 23 -6.92 2.15 4.73
C LEU A 23 -5.39 2.07 4.67
N TYR A 24 -4.75 1.85 5.82
CA TYR A 24 -3.31 1.79 5.99
C TYR A 24 -2.87 0.37 6.39
N LEU A 25 -2.31 -0.39 5.46
CA LEU A 25 -1.82 -1.74 5.70
C LEU A 25 -0.38 -1.64 6.23
N ALA A 26 -0.19 -1.89 7.52
CA ALA A 26 1.13 -1.86 8.13
C ALA A 26 1.94 -3.13 7.81
N ASP A 27 3.28 -3.01 7.81
CA ASP A 27 4.22 -4.13 7.72
C ASP A 27 4.97 -4.22 9.06
N ASN A 28 5.14 -5.45 9.59
CA ASN A 28 5.92 -5.90 10.76
C ASN A 28 6.26 -4.89 11.89
N ALA A 29 6.11 -5.32 13.15
CA ALA A 29 6.47 -4.54 14.33
C ALA A 29 7.98 -4.17 14.35
N GLY A 30 8.29 -2.92 13.97
CA GLY A 30 9.65 -2.38 13.92
C GLY A 30 9.74 -1.01 13.24
N GLU A 31 8.85 -0.71 12.30
CA GLU A 31 8.71 0.62 11.66
C GLU A 31 7.58 1.49 12.27
N ILE A 32 6.94 1.00 13.34
CA ILE A 32 5.74 1.58 13.99
C ILE A 32 5.89 3.08 14.30
N VAL A 33 7.11 3.53 14.64
CA VAL A 33 7.37 4.95 14.92
C VAL A 33 7.18 5.83 13.68
N LEU A 34 7.67 5.39 12.51
CA LEU A 34 7.52 6.13 11.28
C LEU A 34 6.08 6.05 10.75
N ASP A 35 5.43 4.89 10.91
CA ASP A 35 4.03 4.73 10.55
C ASP A 35 3.14 5.67 11.37
N ARG A 36 3.40 5.80 12.68
CA ARG A 36 2.70 6.77 13.53
C ARG A 36 2.85 8.20 13.00
N LEU A 37 4.07 8.64 12.71
CA LEU A 37 4.30 10.00 12.19
C LEU A 37 3.54 10.25 10.87
N LEU A 38 3.50 9.26 9.99
CA LEU A 38 2.75 9.36 8.74
C LEU A 38 1.24 9.42 8.99
N ILE A 39 0.72 8.60 9.90
CA ILE A 39 -0.70 8.59 10.27
C ILE A 39 -1.12 9.94 10.89
N GLU A 40 -0.28 10.50 11.77
CA GLU A 40 -0.51 11.84 12.34
C GLU A 40 -0.57 12.91 11.24
N ALA A 41 0.32 12.84 10.25
CA ALA A 41 0.34 13.77 9.12
C ALA A 41 -0.86 13.60 8.18
N LEU A 42 -1.37 12.38 8.02
CA LEU A 42 -2.59 12.09 7.23
C LEU A 42 -3.86 12.49 7.97
N GLY A 43 -3.82 12.60 9.30
CA GLY A 43 -4.96 12.84 10.16
C GLY A 43 -5.50 11.51 10.71
N PRO A 44 -5.29 11.18 11.99
CA PRO A 44 -5.61 9.86 12.53
C PRO A 44 -7.11 9.53 12.46
N ALA A 45 -7.98 10.54 12.50
CA ALA A 45 -9.44 10.35 12.45
C ALA A 45 -9.96 9.77 11.12
N ARG A 46 -9.18 9.87 10.05
CA ARG A 46 -9.53 9.32 8.72
C ARG A 46 -8.80 8.03 8.39
N VAL A 47 -7.96 7.53 9.30
CA VAL A 47 -7.11 6.36 9.03
C VAL A 47 -7.62 5.14 9.78
N THR A 48 -7.87 4.09 9.02
CA THR A 48 -7.97 2.73 9.53
C THR A 48 -6.64 2.04 9.33
N VAL A 49 -6.02 1.57 10.40
CA VAL A 49 -4.81 0.74 10.28
C VAL A 49 -5.25 -0.72 10.12
N ALA A 50 -4.56 -1.49 9.29
CA ALA A 50 -4.77 -2.92 9.14
C ALA A 50 -3.46 -3.62 9.48
N VAL A 51 -3.54 -4.51 10.47
CA VAL A 51 -2.42 -5.32 10.94
C VAL A 51 -2.73 -6.79 10.71
N ARG A 52 -1.67 -7.61 10.68
CA ARG A 52 -1.81 -9.06 10.70
C ARG A 52 -2.12 -9.50 12.12
N GLY A 53 -3.14 -10.35 12.29
CA GLY A 53 -3.53 -10.89 13.59
C GLY A 53 -4.45 -9.97 14.39
N ALA A 54 -4.30 -9.94 15.72
CA ALA A 54 -5.26 -9.30 16.60
C ALA A 54 -5.26 -7.77 16.47
N PRO A 55 -6.44 -7.13 16.46
CA PRO A 55 -6.54 -5.68 16.28
C PRO A 55 -5.99 -4.91 17.49
N VAL A 56 -5.27 -3.83 17.24
CA VAL A 56 -4.82 -2.84 18.23
C VAL A 56 -5.53 -1.51 17.92
N ILE A 57 -6.71 -1.31 18.52
CA ILE A 57 -7.58 -0.12 18.42
C ILE A 57 -8.53 -0.13 17.21
N ASN A 58 -8.30 0.70 16.18
CA ASN A 58 -9.19 0.89 15.01
C ASN A 58 -8.86 -0.10 13.89
N ASP A 59 -8.28 -1.22 14.26
CA ASP A 59 -7.61 -2.08 13.32
C ASP A 59 -8.60 -2.96 12.56
N ALA A 60 -8.47 -3.00 11.24
CA ALA A 60 -9.05 -4.09 10.47
C ALA A 60 -8.08 -5.26 10.52
N THR A 61 -8.50 -6.36 11.17
CA THR A 61 -7.73 -7.60 11.13
C THR A 61 -7.74 -8.16 9.71
N MET A 62 -6.55 -8.32 9.14
CA MET A 62 -6.33 -9.15 7.96
C MET A 62 -6.29 -10.61 8.44
N ASP A 63 -7.45 -11.23 8.65
CA ASP A 63 -7.53 -12.68 8.85
C ASP A 63 -7.25 -13.33 7.50
N GLY A 64 -5.99 -13.69 7.24
CA GLY A 64 -5.57 -14.26 5.96
C GLY A 64 -4.14 -14.79 5.97
N SER A 65 -3.94 -15.89 5.23
CA SER A 65 -2.73 -16.65 4.86
C SER A 65 -1.39 -16.34 5.57
N ASP A 66 -0.67 -17.39 5.98
CA ASP A 66 0.73 -17.35 6.45
C ASP A 66 1.73 -16.79 5.40
N ALA A 67 1.25 -16.42 4.21
CA ALA A 67 2.05 -15.84 3.14
C ALA A 67 2.68 -14.49 3.54
N PRO A 68 3.91 -14.19 3.08
CA PRO A 68 4.52 -12.86 3.19
C PRO A 68 3.85 -11.89 2.22
N GLY A 69 2.69 -11.37 2.57
CA GLY A 69 1.88 -10.39 1.81
C GLY A 69 0.37 -10.47 2.10
N THR A 70 -0.41 -9.54 1.59
CA THR A 70 -1.88 -9.53 1.75
C THR A 70 -2.51 -10.19 0.54
N VAL A 71 -2.83 -11.48 0.64
CA VAL A 71 -3.63 -12.17 -0.37
C VAL A 71 -5.10 -11.77 -0.16
N LEU A 72 -5.59 -10.84 -0.99
CA LEU A 72 -6.90 -10.20 -0.78
C LEU A 72 -8.06 -11.20 -0.73
N SER A 73 -8.02 -12.26 -1.54
CA SER A 73 -9.04 -13.33 -1.56
C SER A 73 -9.11 -14.13 -0.27
N ASP A 74 -8.01 -14.19 0.46
CA ASP A 74 -7.87 -14.98 1.69
C ASP A 74 -8.23 -14.16 2.92
N CYS A 75 -8.48 -12.86 2.76
CA CYS A 75 -8.86 -11.95 3.83
C CYS A 75 -10.36 -12.03 4.13
N SER A 76 -10.79 -11.65 5.33
CA SER A 76 -12.21 -11.57 5.70
C SER A 76 -13.03 -10.69 4.74
N GLU A 77 -14.32 -11.03 4.54
CA GLU A 77 -15.23 -10.22 3.72
C GLU A 77 -15.28 -8.75 4.17
N ALA A 78 -15.24 -8.52 5.49
CA ALA A 78 -15.20 -7.18 6.07
C ALA A 78 -13.94 -6.40 5.65
N PHE A 79 -12.77 -7.04 5.63
CA PHE A 79 -11.55 -6.43 5.14
C PHE A 79 -11.60 -6.17 3.63
N GLN A 80 -12.06 -7.15 2.85
CA GLN A 80 -12.19 -7.01 1.39
C GLN A 80 -13.13 -5.86 1.02
N GLU A 81 -14.24 -5.71 1.74
CA GLU A 81 -15.19 -4.61 1.59
C GLU A 81 -14.55 -3.26 1.89
N ARG A 82 -13.82 -3.17 3.01
CA ARG A 82 -13.13 -1.94 3.42
C ARG A 82 -12.03 -1.56 2.43
N PHE A 83 -11.24 -2.53 1.98
CA PHE A 83 -10.22 -2.35 0.96
C PHE A 83 -10.82 -1.82 -0.36
N ARG A 84 -12.01 -2.29 -0.74
CA ARG A 84 -12.71 -1.83 -1.95
C ARG A 84 -13.27 -0.43 -1.80
N LYS A 85 -13.80 -0.08 -0.62
CA LYS A 85 -14.52 1.19 -0.37
C LYS A 85 -13.62 2.36 -0.01
N ALA A 86 -12.43 2.14 0.57
CA ALA A 86 -11.57 3.22 1.02
C ALA A 86 -11.22 4.19 -0.13
N ASP A 87 -11.24 5.49 0.15
CA ASP A 87 -10.83 6.52 -0.82
C ASP A 87 -9.37 6.35 -1.21
N LEU A 88 -8.54 5.95 -0.25
CA LEU A 88 -7.12 5.69 -0.43
C LEU A 88 -6.69 4.42 0.30
N VAL A 89 -5.86 3.61 -0.35
CA VAL A 89 -5.13 2.52 0.28
C VAL A 89 -3.64 2.83 0.25
N ILE A 90 -3.02 2.85 1.43
CA ILE A 90 -1.58 2.88 1.61
C ILE A 90 -1.15 1.52 2.14
N SER A 91 -0.18 0.90 1.49
CA SER A 91 0.30 -0.43 1.83
C SER A 91 1.82 -0.43 2.03
N LYS A 92 2.23 -0.80 3.24
CA LYS A 92 3.64 -0.93 3.60
C LYS A 92 4.16 -2.31 3.25
N GLY A 93 5.46 -2.40 2.97
CA GLY A 93 6.16 -3.68 2.87
C GLY A 93 6.19 -4.29 1.47
N GLN A 94 7.28 -5.01 1.18
CA GLN A 94 7.52 -5.60 -0.13
C GLN A 94 6.55 -6.74 -0.43
N GLY A 95 6.23 -7.59 0.55
CA GLY A 95 5.28 -8.69 0.38
C GLY A 95 3.87 -8.20 0.01
N ASN A 96 3.45 -7.05 0.55
CA ASN A 96 2.19 -6.44 0.16
C ASN A 96 2.23 -5.88 -1.28
N PHE A 97 3.36 -5.30 -1.71
CA PHE A 97 3.53 -4.91 -3.11
C PHE A 97 3.44 -6.11 -4.06
N GLU A 98 4.10 -7.22 -3.72
CA GLU A 98 4.08 -8.45 -4.51
C GLU A 98 2.67 -9.04 -4.65
N THR A 99 1.85 -8.95 -3.61
CA THR A 99 0.51 -9.57 -3.57
C THR A 99 -0.63 -8.64 -4.03
N LEU A 100 -0.50 -7.32 -3.84
CA LEU A 100 -1.57 -6.36 -4.14
C LEU A 100 -1.30 -5.48 -5.37
N SER A 101 -0.13 -5.56 -6.01
CA SER A 101 0.17 -4.74 -7.20
C SER A 101 -0.82 -4.96 -8.36
N GLY A 102 -1.40 -6.16 -8.46
CA GLY A 102 -2.45 -6.51 -9.42
C GLY A 102 -3.88 -6.33 -8.90
N ALA A 103 -4.09 -5.73 -7.73
CA ALA A 103 -5.42 -5.53 -7.18
C ALA A 103 -6.32 -4.68 -8.10
N PRO A 104 -7.66 -4.88 -8.09
CA PRO A 104 -8.60 -4.15 -8.94
C PRO A 104 -8.85 -2.70 -8.47
N ARG A 105 -7.83 -2.05 -7.91
CA ARG A 105 -7.83 -0.64 -7.51
C ARG A 105 -6.41 -0.07 -7.47
N ASP A 106 -6.31 1.25 -7.47
CA ASP A 106 -5.05 1.93 -7.19
C ASP A 106 -4.67 1.75 -5.71
N VAL A 107 -3.41 1.38 -5.47
CA VAL A 107 -2.80 1.23 -4.15
C VAL A 107 -1.47 2.00 -4.13
N CYS A 108 -1.25 2.79 -3.07
CA CYS A 108 0.02 3.46 -2.81
C CYS A 108 0.91 2.56 -1.96
N PHE A 109 2.08 2.18 -2.47
CA PHE A 109 3.03 1.30 -1.80
C PHE A 109 4.22 2.08 -1.25
N LEU A 110 4.60 1.75 -0.01
CA LEU A 110 5.80 2.29 0.62
C LEU A 110 6.65 1.13 1.15
N PHE A 111 7.83 0.93 0.58
CA PHE A 111 8.72 -0.16 0.99
C PHE A 111 10.17 0.10 0.58
N LYS A 112 11.11 -0.59 1.24
CA LYS A 112 12.50 -0.66 0.81
C LYS A 112 12.66 -1.75 -0.25
N VAL A 113 13.31 -1.45 -1.37
CA VAL A 113 13.70 -2.46 -2.36
C VAL A 113 14.81 -3.33 -1.78
N LYS A 114 14.52 -4.60 -1.45
CA LYS A 114 15.48 -5.48 -0.75
C LYS A 114 16.20 -6.47 -1.66
N CYS A 115 15.67 -6.78 -2.85
CA CYS A 115 16.23 -7.81 -3.73
C CYS A 115 16.26 -7.42 -5.22
N PRO A 116 17.10 -8.08 -6.05
CA PRO A 116 17.21 -7.83 -7.48
C PRO A 116 15.92 -8.06 -8.28
N VAL A 117 15.08 -9.01 -7.85
CA VAL A 117 13.80 -9.32 -8.50
C VAL A 117 12.87 -8.10 -8.47
N ILE A 118 12.70 -7.50 -7.29
CA ILE A 118 11.88 -6.31 -7.13
C ILE A 118 12.55 -5.09 -7.75
N SER A 119 13.87 -4.96 -7.61
CA SER A 119 14.63 -3.91 -8.28
C SER A 119 14.38 -3.87 -9.79
N SER A 120 14.36 -5.03 -10.44
CA SER A 120 14.08 -5.16 -11.87
C SER A 120 12.62 -4.86 -12.21
N ASN A 121 11.68 -5.29 -11.36
CA ASN A 121 10.24 -5.04 -11.56
C ASN A 121 9.89 -3.55 -11.49
N VAL A 122 10.50 -2.81 -10.55
CA VAL A 122 10.17 -1.40 -10.29
C VAL A 122 11.16 -0.41 -10.90
N GLY A 123 12.26 -0.88 -11.48
CA GLY A 123 13.31 -0.05 -12.08
C GLY A 123 14.10 0.79 -11.08
N LEU A 124 14.21 0.37 -9.81
CA LEU A 124 14.93 1.09 -8.75
C LEU A 124 16.06 0.24 -8.15
N PRO A 125 17.22 0.83 -7.78
CA PRO A 125 18.32 0.09 -7.17
C PRO A 125 17.96 -0.57 -5.83
N PRO A 126 18.57 -1.72 -5.46
CA PRO A 126 18.45 -2.27 -4.11
C PRO A 126 18.87 -1.24 -3.05
N GLY A 127 18.15 -1.21 -1.93
CA GLY A 127 18.34 -0.24 -0.85
C GLY A 127 17.48 1.02 -0.96
N THR A 128 16.87 1.29 -2.12
CA THR A 128 16.01 2.46 -2.35
C THR A 128 14.73 2.39 -1.52
N GLN A 129 14.36 3.50 -0.87
CA GLN A 129 13.03 3.69 -0.31
C GLN A 129 12.07 4.11 -1.42
N ALA A 130 11.07 3.28 -1.71
CA ALA A 130 10.16 3.46 -2.82
C ALA A 130 8.79 3.97 -2.34
N LEU A 131 8.22 4.92 -3.10
CA LEU A 131 6.82 5.30 -3.07
C LEU A 131 6.25 5.06 -4.46
N LEU A 132 5.41 4.05 -4.61
CA LEU A 132 4.91 3.58 -5.91
C LEU A 132 3.38 3.51 -5.88
N TRP A 133 2.76 3.60 -7.05
CA TRP A 133 1.31 3.44 -7.18
C TRP A 133 1.02 2.32 -8.18
N SER A 134 0.26 1.30 -7.78
CA SER A 134 -0.36 0.40 -8.77
C SER A 134 -1.46 1.13 -9.52
N ARG A 135 -1.78 0.64 -10.72
CA ARG A 135 -2.95 1.09 -11.48
C ARG A 135 -3.93 -0.06 -11.57
N ALA A 136 -5.19 0.20 -11.22
CA ALA A 136 -6.26 -0.76 -11.42
C ALA A 136 -6.27 -1.23 -12.89
N GLY A 137 -6.16 -2.55 -13.12
CA GLY A 137 -6.33 -3.15 -14.44
C GLY A 137 -5.19 -2.95 -15.44
N LYS A 138 -3.96 -2.60 -15.01
CA LYS A 138 -2.77 -2.79 -15.85
C LYS A 138 -1.92 -3.91 -15.29
N ASP A 139 -1.90 -5.04 -15.99
CA ASP A 139 -0.82 -6.00 -15.89
C ASP A 139 0.51 -5.24 -16.05
N ASN A 140 1.39 -5.30 -15.05
CA ASN A 140 2.79 -4.90 -15.21
C ASN A 140 3.49 -5.92 -16.14
N LYS A 141 3.13 -5.93 -17.42
CA LYS A 141 4.05 -6.37 -18.47
C LYS A 141 4.87 -5.15 -18.83
N GLY A 142 6.16 -5.25 -18.53
CA GLY A 142 7.14 -4.17 -18.59
C GLY A 142 7.01 -3.31 -19.84
N GLU A 143 7.20 -2.01 -19.64
CA GLU A 143 7.68 -1.16 -20.71
C GLU A 143 9.01 -1.74 -21.18
N SER A 144 8.96 -2.23 -22.41
CA SER A 144 9.95 -2.94 -23.22
C SER A 144 11.30 -2.25 -23.32
#